data_AF-A0A831VNB2-F1
#
_entry.id   AF-A0A831VNB2-F1
#
_cell.length_a   1.000
_cell.length_b   1.000
_cell.length_c   1.000
_cell.angle_alpha   90.00
_cell.angle_beta   90.00
_cell.angle_gamma   90.00
#
_symmetry.space_group_name_H-M   'P 1'
#
loop_
_entity.id
_entity.type
_entity.pdbx_description
1 polymer ?
#
loop_
_entity_poly.entity_id
_entity_poly.type
_entity_poly.pdbx_seq_one_letter_code
_entity_poly.pdbx_strand_id
1 'polypeptide(L)' 'MGLTGIQIFKMLPKTNCGECGVPTCLAFAMNLASGKAELDACPY' A
#
# COMPACT_ATOMS: atom_id res chain seq x y z
N MET A 1 3.47 4.24 -17.95
CA MET A 1 3.69 3.08 -17.06
C MET A 1 3.32 3.53 -15.66
N GLY A 2 2.33 2.90 -15.03
CA GLY A 2 2.00 3.18 -13.63
C GLY A 2 3.08 2.65 -12.68
N LEU A 3 3.14 3.19 -11.47
CA LEU A 3 3.99 2.63 -10.41
C LEU A 3 3.59 1.18 -10.14
N THR A 4 4.57 0.28 -10.07
CA THR A 4 4.34 -1.11 -9.67
C THR A 4 4.09 -1.21 -8.17
N GLY A 5 3.35 -2.23 -7.71
CA GLY A 5 3.15 -2.44 -6.28
C GLY A 5 4.46 -2.59 -5.49
N ILE A 6 5.53 -3.09 -6.12
CA ILE A 6 6.86 -3.15 -5.50
C ILE A 6 7.46 -1.75 -5.30
N GLN A 7 7.30 -0.85 -6.27
CA GLN A 7 7.78 0.53 -6.14
C GLN A 7 7.02 1.29 -5.06
N ILE A 8 5.69 1.11 -4.97
CA ILE A 8 4.87 1.70 -3.91
C ILE A 8 5.29 1.14 -2.55
N PHE A 9 5.48 -0.18 -2.43
CA PHE A 9 5.91 -0.81 -1.19
C PHE A 9 7.24 -0.26 -0.64
N LYS A 10 8.15 0.19 -1.52
CA LYS A 10 9.41 0.82 -1.07
C LYS A 10 9.20 2.18 -0.41
N MET A 11 8.12 2.88 -0.75
CA MET A 11 7.76 4.21 -0.21
C MET A 11 6.90 4.11 1.05
N LEU A 12 6.25 2.96 1.29
CA LEU A 12 5.45 2.73 2.48
C LEU A 12 6.33 2.54 3.74
N PRO A 13 5.78 2.80 4.94
CA PRO A 13 6.50 2.71 6.21
C PRO A 13 6.83 1.26 6.66
N LYS A 14 6.30 0.24 5.96
CA LYS A 14 6.60 -1.20 6.18
C LYS A 14 6.31 -1.71 7.60
N THR A 15 5.41 -1.04 8.32
CA THR A 15 5.00 -1.42 9.69
C THR A 15 4.13 -2.68 9.70
N ASN A 16 3.41 -2.96 8.60
CA ASN A 16 2.37 -3.99 8.52
C ASN A 16 1.33 -3.88 9.65
N CYS A 17 0.97 -2.65 10.06
CA CYS A 17 0.04 -2.40 11.16
C CYS A 17 -1.40 -2.91 10.92
N GLY A 18 -1.81 -3.04 9.65
CA GLY A 18 -3.16 -3.47 9.29
C GLY A 18 -4.24 -2.39 9.41
N GLU A 19 -3.89 -1.17 9.80
CA GLU A 19 -4.86 -0.08 10.04
C GLU A 19 -5.49 0.47 8.76
N CYS A 20 -4.88 0.22 7.59
CA CYS A 20 -5.45 0.49 6.29
C CYS A 20 -6.43 -0.61 5.79
N GLY A 21 -6.81 -1.55 6.66
CA GLY A 21 -7.80 -2.60 6.35
C GLY A 21 -7.26 -3.81 5.58
N VAL A 22 -5.94 -3.90 5.39
CA VAL A 22 -5.27 -5.02 4.70
C VAL A 22 -4.10 -5.55 5.54
N PRO A 23 -3.79 -6.86 5.47
CA PRO A 23 -2.91 -7.51 6.45
C PRO A 23 -1.43 -7.09 6.35
N THR A 24 -0.97 -6.53 5.23
CA THR A 24 0.43 -6.14 5.04
C THR A 24 0.55 -4.89 4.18
N CYS A 25 1.65 -4.14 4.35
CA CYS A 25 2.00 -3.01 3.50
C CYS A 25 2.21 -3.45 2.03
N LEU A 26 2.68 -4.68 1.78
CA LEU A 26 2.80 -5.21 0.42
C LEU A 26 1.43 -5.41 -0.23
N ALA A 27 0.46 -5.98 0.49
CA ALA A 27 -0.91 -6.11 0.01
C ALA A 27 -1.55 -4.75 -0.25
N PHE A 28 -1.33 -3.78 0.64
CA PHE A 28 -1.75 -2.39 0.44
C PHE A 28 -1.16 -1.78 -0.83
N ALA A 29 0.15 -1.95 -1.04
CA ALA A 29 0.84 -1.45 -2.22
C ALA A 29 0.32 -2.07 -3.54
N MET A 30 -0.04 -3.36 -3.53
CA MET A 30 -0.67 -4.02 -4.68
C MET A 30 -2.07 -3.48 -4.98
N ASN A 31 -2.86 -3.20 -3.93
CA ASN A 31 -4.17 -2.58 -4.07
C ASN A 31 -4.07 -1.15 -4.60
N LEU A 32 -3.13 -0.34 -4.08
CA LEU A 32 -2.83 1.01 -4.60
C LEU A 32 -2.42 0.96 -6.08
N ALA A 33 -1.48 0.08 -6.45
CA ALA A 33 -1.04 -0.06 -7.84
C ALA A 33 -2.17 -0.50 -8.79
N SER A 34 -3.18 -1.21 -8.27
CA SER A 34 -4.35 -1.67 -9.02
C SER A 34 -5.53 -0.68 -8.98
N GLY A 35 -5.40 0.47 -8.30
CA GLY A 35 -6.49 1.43 -8.11
C GLY A 35 -7.64 0.92 -7.22
N LYS A 36 -7.38 -0.07 -6.37
CA LYS A 36 -8.36 -0.69 -5.44
C LYS A 36 -8.32 -0.10 -4.03
N ALA A 37 -7.36 0.78 -3.76
CA ALA A 37 -7.20 1.50 -2.49
C ALA A 37 -6.70 2.92 -2.79
N GLU A 38 -6.90 3.82 -1.83
CA GLU A 38 -6.40 5.20 -1.85
C GLU A 38 -5.28 5.36 -0.82
N LEU A 39 -4.33 6.26 -1.08
CA LEU A 39 -3.15 6.44 -0.22
C LEU A 39 -3.54 6.93 1.18
N ASP A 40 -4.59 7.75 1.27
CA ASP A 40 -5.13 8.30 2.52
C ASP A 40 -5.70 7.25 3.47
N ALA A 41 -5.89 6.00 3.01
CA ALA A 41 -6.27 4.90 3.87
C ALA A 41 -5.11 4.45 4.80
N CYS A 42 -3.86 4.83 4.51
CA CYS A 42 -2.72 4.54 5.38
C CYS A 42 -2.48 5.70 6.36
N PRO A 43 -2.54 5.48 7.69
CA PRO A 43 -2.39 6.55 8.66
C PRO A 43 -0.92 6.97 8.94
N TYR A 44 0.04 6.42 8.20
CA TYR A 44 1.49 6.60 8.42
C TYR A 44 2.22 7.07 7.16
#